data_AF-A0A523DXU2-F1
#
_entry.id   AF-A0A523DXU2-F1
#
_cell.length_a   1.000
_cell.length_b   1.000
_cell.length_c   1.000
_cell.angle_alpha   90.00
_cell.angle_beta   90.00
_cell.angle_gamma   90.00
#
_symmetry.space_group_name_H-M   'P 1'
#
loop_
_entity.id
_entity.type
_entity.pdbx_description
1 polymer ?
#
loop_
_entity_poly.entity_id
_entity_poly.type
_entity_poly.pdbx_seq_one_letter_code
_entity_poly.pdbx_strand_id
1 'polypeptide(L)'
;MAKERGKRVYRKATEEERARHAKIREQIADELPEIKKRARQRLALLKKEGTPLRQVLTALRAERERQGLSLSDINERTGIDRAALSRLENNEDANPTLATLERYADAVGKQMVVLLLEPTI
;
A
#
# COMPACT_ATOMS: atom_id res chain seq x y z
N MET A 1 43.44 -4.67 -8.49
CA MET A 1 42.86 -6.00 -8.19
C MET A 1 41.60 -6.18 -9.03
N ALA A 2 41.61 -7.05 -10.04
CA ALA A 2 40.45 -7.26 -10.93
C ALA A 2 39.35 -8.05 -10.20
N LYS A 3 38.10 -7.56 -10.21
CA LYS A 3 36.95 -8.28 -9.65
C LYS A 3 36.68 -9.53 -10.50
N GLU A 4 36.86 -10.71 -9.92
CA GLU A 4 36.39 -11.97 -10.50
C GLU A 4 34.87 -11.90 -10.72
N ARG A 5 34.45 -11.88 -11.98
CA ARG A 5 33.04 -11.98 -12.34
C ARG A 5 32.67 -13.46 -12.27
N GLY A 6 31.81 -13.84 -11.31
CA GLY A 6 31.34 -15.21 -11.17
C GLY A 6 30.81 -15.77 -12.50
N LYS A 7 31.33 -16.92 -12.95
CA LYS A 7 30.89 -17.57 -14.18
C LYS A 7 29.49 -18.16 -13.98
N ARG A 8 28.54 -17.80 -14.85
CA ARG A 8 27.19 -18.38 -14.84
C ARG A 8 27.27 -19.87 -15.19
N VAL A 9 27.04 -20.74 -14.22
CA VAL A 9 27.00 -22.20 -14.42
C VAL A 9 25.61 -22.57 -14.91
N TYR A 10 25.51 -23.14 -16.11
CA TYR A 10 24.27 -23.73 -16.61
C TYR A 10 24.34 -25.25 -16.45
N ARG A 11 23.53 -25.81 -15.54
CA ARG A 11 23.39 -27.26 -15.34
C ARG A 11 22.04 -27.70 -15.87
N LYS A 12 22.03 -28.78 -16.64
CA LYS A 12 20.78 -29.43 -17.06
C LYS A 12 20.13 -30.08 -15.84
N ALA A 13 18.86 -29.77 -15.60
CA ALA A 13 18.10 -30.33 -14.49
C ALA A 13 18.07 -31.86 -14.57
N THR A 14 18.27 -32.53 -13.45
CA THR A 14 18.15 -33.99 -13.35
C THR A 14 16.69 -34.42 -13.59
N GLU A 15 16.47 -35.72 -13.77
CA GLU A 15 15.11 -36.25 -13.91
C GLU A 15 14.26 -36.03 -12.66
N GLU A 16 14.84 -36.23 -11.48
CA GLU A 16 14.17 -35.93 -10.20
C GLU A 16 13.84 -34.45 -10.06
N GLU A 17 14.75 -33.53 -10.42
CA GLU A 17 14.50 -32.09 -10.37
C GLU A 17 13.37 -31.69 -11.32
N ARG A 18 13.34 -32.28 -12.53
CA ARG A 18 12.26 -32.07 -13.50
C ARG A 18 10.92 -32.56 -12.96
N ALA A 19 10.88 -33.73 -12.33
CA ALA A 19 9.68 -34.27 -11.69
C ALA A 19 9.19 -33.37 -10.53
N ARG A 20 10.10 -32.90 -9.67
CA ARG A 20 9.80 -31.93 -8.61
C ARG A 20 9.20 -30.64 -9.18
N HIS A 21 9.82 -30.07 -10.21
CA HIS A 21 9.32 -28.86 -10.85
C HIS A 21 8.00 -29.07 -11.61
N ALA A 22 7.75 -30.26 -12.15
CA ALA A 22 6.47 -30.58 -12.77
C ALA A 22 5.35 -30.57 -11.72
N LYS A 23 5.57 -31.22 -10.57
CA LYS A 23 4.62 -31.24 -9.47
C LYS A 23 4.31 -29.84 -8.91
N ILE A 24 5.33 -29.00 -8.74
CA ILE A 24 5.15 -27.61 -8.31
C ILE A 24 4.32 -26.82 -9.32
N ARG A 25 4.58 -27.01 -10.63
CA ARG A 25 3.82 -26.31 -11.68
C ARG A 25 2.37 -26.73 -11.73
N GLU A 26 2.08 -28.00 -11.48
CA GLU A 26 0.72 -28.53 -11.37
C GLU A 26 -0.03 -27.90 -10.19
N GLN A 27 0.57 -27.90 -8.99
CA GLN A 27 -0.01 -27.25 -7.81
C GLN A 27 -0.29 -25.76 -8.04
N ILE A 28 0.65 -25.04 -8.66
CA ILE A 28 0.45 -23.64 -9.01
C ILE A 28 -0.67 -23.49 -10.06
N ALA A 29 -0.75 -24.38 -11.06
CA ALA A 29 -1.78 -24.30 -12.09
C ALA A 29 -3.20 -24.42 -11.50
N ASP A 30 -3.37 -25.21 -10.45
CA ASP A 30 -4.64 -25.38 -9.74
C ASP A 30 -5.00 -24.13 -8.90
N GLU A 31 -4.03 -23.52 -8.22
CA GLU A 31 -4.27 -22.36 -7.34
C GLU A 31 -4.36 -21.02 -8.09
N LEU A 32 -3.65 -20.89 -9.21
CA LEU A 32 -3.47 -19.64 -9.94
C LEU A 32 -4.79 -18.99 -10.43
N PRO A 33 -5.80 -19.73 -10.91
CA PRO A 33 -7.08 -19.14 -11.34
C PRO A 33 -7.78 -18.39 -10.20
N GLU A 34 -7.85 -19.00 -9.01
CA GLU A 34 -8.51 -18.41 -7.85
C GLU A 34 -7.71 -17.22 -7.30
N ILE A 35 -6.38 -17.32 -7.24
CA ILE A 35 -5.50 -16.20 -6.86
C ILE A 35 -5.71 -15.00 -7.82
N LYS A 36 -5.75 -15.26 -9.13
CA LYS A 36 -5.99 -14.21 -10.13
C LYS A 36 -7.38 -13.59 -10.00
N LYS A 37 -8.41 -14.40 -9.74
CA LYS A 37 -9.78 -13.92 -9.52
C LYS A 37 -9.85 -12.98 -8.32
N ARG A 38 -9.31 -13.40 -7.17
CA ARG A 38 -9.23 -12.59 -5.95
C ARG A 38 -8.45 -11.30 -6.17
N ALA A 39 -7.31 -11.37 -6.85
CA ALA A 39 -6.51 -10.18 -7.18
C ALA A 39 -7.29 -9.19 -8.06
N ARG A 40 -8.02 -9.68 -9.08
CA ARG A 40 -8.87 -8.84 -9.94
C ARG A 40 -10.00 -8.18 -9.16
N GLN A 41 -10.70 -8.94 -8.33
CA GLN A 41 -11.78 -8.40 -7.48
C GLN A 41 -11.25 -7.33 -6.53
N ARG A 42 -10.11 -7.58 -5.88
CA ARG A 42 -9.46 -6.62 -4.99
C ARG A 42 -9.05 -5.35 -5.74
N LEU A 43 -8.43 -5.47 -6.91
CA LEU A 43 -8.06 -4.33 -7.73
C LEU A 43 -9.28 -3.52 -8.20
N ALA A 44 -10.39 -4.18 -8.55
CA ALA A 44 -11.62 -3.50 -8.95
C ALA A 44 -12.23 -2.70 -7.78
N LEU A 45 -12.23 -3.28 -6.57
CA LEU A 45 -12.68 -2.59 -5.35
C LEU A 45 -11.80 -1.36 -5.07
N LEU A 46 -10.47 -1.53 -5.08
CA LEU A 46 -9.52 -0.44 -4.85
C LEU A 46 -9.65 0.68 -5.90
N LYS A 47 -9.96 0.34 -7.16
CA LYS A 47 -10.22 1.35 -8.20
C LYS A 47 -11.52 2.12 -7.96
N LYS A 48 -12.56 1.47 -7.42
CA LYS A 48 -13.87 2.10 -7.19
C LYS A 48 -13.87 2.96 -5.93
N GLU A 49 -13.33 2.43 -4.83
CA GLU A 49 -13.46 3.03 -3.49
C GLU A 49 -12.19 3.76 -3.03
N GLY A 50 -11.09 3.63 -3.78
CA GLY A 50 -9.76 4.04 -3.34
C GLY A 50 -9.15 3.03 -2.37
N THR A 51 -7.88 3.23 -2.02
CA THR A 51 -7.28 2.50 -0.89
C THR A 51 -7.88 3.02 0.42
N PRO A 52 -7.97 2.21 1.49
CA PRO A 52 -8.37 2.70 2.81
C PRO A 52 -7.54 3.91 3.26
N LEU A 53 -6.25 3.92 2.92
CA LEU A 53 -5.36 5.04 3.14
C LEU A 53 -5.83 6.32 2.45
N ARG A 54 -6.25 6.21 1.18
CA ARG A 54 -6.79 7.35 0.42
C ARG A 54 -8.09 7.85 1.04
N GLN A 55 -8.96 6.95 1.49
CA GLN A 55 -10.21 7.33 2.17
C GLN A 55 -9.93 8.15 3.43
N VAL A 56 -8.99 7.72 4.26
CA VAL A 56 -8.56 8.45 5.46
C VAL A 56 -8.01 9.83 5.09
N LEU A 57 -7.11 9.91 4.09
CA LEU A 57 -6.52 11.17 3.66
C LEU A 57 -7.56 12.14 3.07
N THR A 58 -8.50 11.64 2.29
CA THR A 58 -9.63 12.42 1.77
C THR A 58 -10.50 12.94 2.92
N ALA A 59 -10.80 12.13 3.94
CA ALA A 59 -11.56 12.56 5.10
C ALA A 59 -10.83 13.64 5.93
N LEU A 60 -9.53 13.48 6.16
CA LEU A 60 -8.70 14.46 6.85
C LEU A 60 -8.65 15.79 6.11
N ARG A 61 -8.42 15.75 4.79
CA ARG A 61 -8.45 16.94 3.93
C ARG A 61 -9.80 17.63 3.96
N ALA A 62 -10.88 16.87 3.82
CA ALA A 62 -12.24 17.42 3.84
C ALA A 62 -12.53 18.11 5.18
N GLU A 63 -12.11 17.53 6.30
CA GLU A 63 -12.27 18.16 7.61
C GLU A 63 -11.42 19.42 7.75
N ARG A 64 -10.16 19.42 7.28
CA ARG A 64 -9.30 20.61 7.23
C ARG A 64 -9.99 21.74 6.46
N GLU A 65 -10.49 21.44 5.26
CA GLU A 65 -11.16 22.41 4.39
C GLU A 65 -12.50 22.90 5.01
N ARG A 66 -13.26 22.01 5.66
CA ARG A 66 -14.49 22.36 6.39
C ARG A 66 -14.24 23.37 7.51
N GLN A 67 -13.08 23.28 8.17
CA GLN A 67 -12.67 24.22 9.23
C GLN A 67 -12.02 25.51 8.69
N GLY A 68 -11.82 25.62 7.36
CA GLY A 68 -11.13 26.76 6.75
C GLY A 68 -9.62 26.81 7.04
N LEU A 69 -9.02 25.70 7.47
CA LEU A 69 -7.60 25.63 7.80
C LEU A 69 -6.75 25.50 6.54
N SER A 70 -5.68 26.27 6.47
CA SER A 70 -4.64 26.14 5.45
C SER A 70 -3.68 24.99 5.77
N LEU A 71 -2.85 24.62 4.79
CA LEU A 71 -1.73 23.69 5.04
C LEU A 71 -0.69 24.28 6.01
N SER A 72 -0.57 25.61 6.08
CA SER A 72 0.31 26.26 7.06
C SER A 72 -0.21 26.10 8.48
N ASP A 73 -1.53 26.20 8.69
CA ASP A 73 -2.13 25.99 10.01
C ASP A 73 -1.90 24.55 10.50
N ILE A 74 -2.00 23.56 9.60
CA ILE A 74 -1.68 22.17 9.95
C ILE A 74 -0.19 21.99 10.21
N ASN A 75 0.68 22.65 9.42
CA ASN A 75 2.11 22.66 9.70
C ASN A 75 2.43 23.22 11.09
N GLU A 76 1.81 24.32 11.50
CA GLU A 76 2.02 24.92 12.82
C GLU A 76 1.53 24.01 13.96
N ARG A 77 0.37 23.37 13.79
CA ARG A 77 -0.20 22.45 14.80
C ARG A 77 0.55 21.14 14.92
N THR A 78 1.04 20.62 13.81
CA THR A 78 1.64 19.27 13.78
C THR A 78 3.15 19.32 13.80
N GLY A 79 3.78 20.29 13.12
CA GLY A 79 5.19 20.28 12.74
C GLY A 79 5.49 19.53 11.43
N ILE A 80 4.47 19.07 10.70
CA ILE A 80 4.66 18.39 9.40
C ILE A 80 4.84 19.44 8.31
N ASP A 81 5.94 19.37 7.55
CA ASP A 81 6.26 20.33 6.48
C ASP A 81 5.10 20.54 5.48
N ARG A 82 4.91 21.77 5.02
CA ARG A 82 3.82 22.14 4.09
C ARG A 82 3.89 21.38 2.77
N ALA A 83 5.09 21.14 2.22
CA ALA A 83 5.24 20.35 1.00
C ALA A 83 4.98 18.86 1.26
N ALA A 84 5.31 18.35 2.44
CA ALA A 84 4.90 17.01 2.86
C ALA A 84 3.37 16.88 2.98
N LEU A 85 2.69 17.84 3.60
CA LEU A 85 1.22 17.89 3.68
C LEU A 85 0.58 18.01 2.29
N SER A 86 1.12 18.84 1.41
CA SER A 86 0.63 18.96 0.04
C SER A 86 0.77 17.64 -0.74
N ARG A 87 1.91 16.95 -0.61
CA ARG A 87 2.10 15.62 -1.20
C ARG A 87 1.13 14.60 -0.61
N LEU A 88 0.91 14.65 0.70
CA LEU A 88 -0.01 13.78 1.41
C LEU A 88 -1.44 13.89 0.85
N GLU A 89 -1.90 15.12 0.59
CA GLU A 89 -3.27 15.39 0.16
C GLU A 89 -3.54 15.24 -1.34
N ASN A 90 -2.49 15.31 -2.18
CA ASN A 90 -2.64 15.39 -3.64
C ASN A 90 -1.98 14.23 -4.39
N ASN A 91 -1.02 13.50 -3.81
CA ASN A 91 -0.34 12.41 -4.49
C ASN A 91 -1.06 11.07 -4.29
N GLU A 92 -1.30 10.33 -5.38
CA GLU A 92 -1.86 8.96 -5.34
C GLU A 92 -0.93 7.96 -4.66
N ASP A 93 0.38 8.15 -4.77
CA ASP A 93 1.40 7.26 -4.20
C ASP A 93 1.84 7.68 -2.78
N ALA A 94 1.08 8.57 -2.12
CA ALA A 94 1.38 8.98 -0.75
C ALA A 94 1.29 7.77 0.20
N ASN A 95 2.37 7.52 0.96
CA ASN A 95 2.45 6.43 1.93
C ASN A 95 2.87 6.94 3.32
N PRO A 96 2.00 7.68 4.04
CA PRO A 96 2.30 8.12 5.40
C PRO A 96 2.31 6.98 6.41
N THR A 97 2.98 7.21 7.54
CA THR A 97 2.86 6.35 8.72
C THR A 97 1.54 6.62 9.45
N LEU A 98 1.10 5.66 10.28
CA LEU A 98 -0.07 5.87 11.16
C LEU A 98 0.11 7.08 12.08
N ALA A 99 1.32 7.29 12.62
CA ALA A 99 1.65 8.45 13.47
C ALA A 99 1.46 9.79 12.74
N THR A 100 1.73 9.85 11.43
CA THR A 100 1.46 11.05 10.62
C THR A 100 -0.04 11.29 10.45
N LEU A 101 -0.82 10.23 10.23
CA LEU A 101 -2.28 10.33 10.12
C LEU A 101 -2.92 10.76 11.44
N GLU A 102 -2.44 10.21 12.56
CA GLU A 102 -2.88 10.55 13.90
C GLU A 102 -2.61 12.02 14.23
N ARG A 103 -1.38 12.51 14.02
CA ARG A 103 -1.04 13.93 14.21
C ARG A 103 -1.92 14.85 13.36
N TYR A 104 -2.19 14.46 12.11
CA TYR A 104 -3.09 15.24 11.26
C TYR A 104 -4.50 15.24 11.89
N ALA A 105 -5.05 14.07 12.23
CA ALA A 105 -6.37 13.95 12.86
C ALA A 105 -6.49 14.84 14.10
N ASP A 106 -5.50 14.79 15.00
CA ASP A 106 -5.44 15.61 16.20
C ASP A 106 -5.45 17.11 15.85
N ALA A 107 -4.67 17.51 14.83
CA ALA A 107 -4.62 18.91 14.39
C ALA A 107 -5.94 19.43 13.81
N VAL A 108 -6.81 18.54 13.33
CA VAL A 108 -8.19 18.87 12.93
C VAL A 108 -9.24 18.50 14.00
N GLY A 109 -8.81 18.21 15.23
CA GLY A 109 -9.70 17.91 16.36
C GLY A 109 -10.49 16.62 16.19
N LYS A 110 -9.91 15.61 15.55
CA LYS A 110 -10.48 14.28 15.36
C LYS A 110 -9.60 13.22 16.02
N GLN A 111 -10.22 12.12 16.40
CA GLN A 111 -9.52 10.93 16.88
C GLN A 111 -9.52 9.87 15.79
N MET A 112 -8.35 9.31 15.49
CA MET A 112 -8.25 8.16 14.59
C MET A 112 -8.47 6.86 15.36
N VAL A 113 -9.32 5.98 14.84
CA VAL A 113 -9.54 4.63 15.38
C VAL A 113 -9.35 3.62 14.26
N VAL A 114 -8.60 2.56 14.53
CA VAL A 114 -8.38 1.46 13.58
C VAL A 114 -9.17 0.24 14.04
N LEU A 115 -10.05 -0.26 13.17
CA LEU A 115 -10.83 -1.47 13.39
C LEU A 115 -10.38 -2.55 12.40
N LEU A 116 -10.23 -3.77 12.89
CA LEU A 116 -10.03 -4.95 12.05
C LEU A 116 -11.38 -5.65 11.91
N LEU A 117 -11.80 -5.86 10.66
CA LEU A 117 -13.03 -6.54 10.33
C LEU A 117 -12.72 -7.81 9.56
N GLU A 118 -13.56 -8.83 9.74
CA GLU A 118 -13.50 -10.01 8.90
C GLU A 118 -13.77 -9.63 7.44
N PRO A 119 -13.03 -10.21 6.48
CA PRO A 119 -13.25 -9.93 5.07
C PRO A 119 -14.64 -10.41 4.67
N THR A 120 -15.48 -9.50 4.17
CA THR A 120 -16.72 -9.87 3.49
C THR A 120 -16.35 -10.61 2.20
N ILE A 121 -16.60 -11.92 2.17
CA ILE A 121 -16.34 -12.80 1.02
C ILE A 121 -17.32 -12.49 -0.11
#